data_AF-A0AA41FDP5-F1
#
_entry.id   AF-A0AA41FDP5-F1
#
_cell.length_a   1.000
_cell.length_b   1.000
_cell.length_c   1.000
_cell.angle_alpha   90.00
_cell.angle_beta   90.00
_cell.angle_gamma   90.00
#
_symmetry.space_group_name_H-M   'P 1'
#
loop_
_entity.id
_entity.type
_entity.pdbx_description
1 polymer ?
#
loop_
_entity_poly.entity_id
_entity_poly.type
_entity_poly.pdbx_seq_one_letter_code
_entity_poly.pdbx_strand_id
1 'polypeptide(L)'
;MIKVKDVEAFRDSLKKGDKLIYIEDAPRDEGLKGHQKIKRSMTVDKVHKHTVDLVQGKIKRNAMLKEVLICNLKQPIVPLPAPVNRAETRETKKNKIMNMVYHGLDQDEIVKRTGYSKKTVANIIRHVKQKGQDAANRNAQIIKLKQEGMKTKDVALKLDCSKSLVCEVYKRYREKKGT
;
A
#
# COMPACT_ATOMS: atom_id res chain seq x y z
N MET A 1 -29.89 9.61 -9.36
CA MET A 1 -30.61 9.79 -8.08
C MET A 1 -31.42 8.52 -7.84
N ILE A 2 -31.26 7.82 -6.71
CA ILE A 2 -32.00 6.57 -6.43
C ILE A 2 -33.45 6.94 -6.07
N LYS A 3 -34.43 6.33 -6.72
CA LYS A 3 -35.84 6.57 -6.42
C LYS A 3 -36.24 5.78 -5.19
N VAL A 4 -37.20 6.28 -4.40
CA VAL A 4 -37.69 5.60 -3.19
C VAL A 4 -38.19 4.19 -3.51
N LYS A 5 -38.88 4.03 -4.65
CA LYS A 5 -39.37 2.73 -5.16
C LYS A 5 -38.26 1.70 -5.36
N ASP A 6 -37.06 2.12 -5.77
CA ASP A 6 -35.92 1.21 -5.99
C ASP A 6 -35.37 0.67 -4.66
N VAL A 7 -35.44 1.48 -3.60
CA VAL A 7 -35.02 1.10 -2.25
C VAL A 7 -36.01 0.12 -1.62
N GLU A 8 -37.30 0.34 -1.85
CA GLU A 8 -38.36 -0.54 -1.39
C GLU A 8 -38.31 -1.90 -2.11
N ALA A 9 -38.19 -1.91 -3.44
CA ALA A 9 -38.02 -3.14 -4.20
C ALA A 9 -36.75 -3.91 -3.78
N PHE A 10 -35.65 -3.19 -3.53
CA PHE A 10 -34.44 -3.82 -3.01
C PHE A 10 -34.66 -4.43 -1.63
N ARG A 11 -35.29 -3.71 -0.71
CA ARG A 11 -35.65 -4.22 0.62
C ARG A 11 -36.43 -5.52 0.51
N ASP A 12 -37.46 -5.53 -0.33
CA ASP A 12 -38.36 -6.68 -0.48
C ASP A 12 -37.66 -7.89 -1.14
N SER A 13 -36.60 -7.63 -1.93
CA SER A 13 -35.75 -8.67 -2.51
C SER A 13 -34.76 -9.31 -1.54
N LEU A 14 -34.43 -8.64 -0.42
CA LEU A 14 -33.42 -9.12 0.53
C LEU A 14 -33.98 -10.19 1.45
N LYS A 15 -33.26 -11.31 1.55
CA LYS A 15 -33.55 -12.40 2.47
C LYS A 15 -32.43 -12.57 3.49
N LYS A 16 -32.80 -13.10 4.66
CA LYS A 16 -31.81 -13.53 5.65
C LYS A 16 -30.87 -14.56 5.01
N GLY A 17 -29.57 -14.36 5.13
CA GLY A 17 -28.54 -15.20 4.51
C GLY A 17 -27.93 -14.60 3.24
N ASP A 18 -28.54 -13.59 2.63
CA ASP A 18 -27.99 -12.94 1.43
C ASP A 18 -26.64 -12.27 1.72
N LYS A 19 -25.72 -12.33 0.75
CA LYS A 19 -24.41 -11.68 0.88
C LYS A 19 -24.44 -10.32 0.21
N LEU A 20 -24.21 -9.28 1.01
CA LEU A 20 -24.17 -7.89 0.55
C LEU A 20 -22.79 -7.29 0.74
N ILE A 21 -22.40 -6.39 -0.16
CA ILE A 21 -21.21 -5.56 0.03
C ILE A 21 -21.55 -4.39 0.94
N TYR A 22 -20.79 -4.28 2.03
CA TYR A 22 -20.78 -3.16 2.97
C TYR A 22 -19.47 -2.39 2.83
N ILE A 23 -19.53 -1.06 2.86
CA ILE A 23 -18.34 -0.20 2.83
C ILE A 23 -18.26 0.56 4.15
N GLU A 24 -17.14 0.36 4.85
CA GLU A 24 -16.83 0.97 6.12
C GLU A 24 -15.78 2.06 5.93
N ASP A 25 -15.97 3.24 6.49
CA ASP A 25 -14.93 4.26 6.56
C ASP A 25 -14.09 4.04 7.83
N ALA A 26 -12.81 3.72 7.64
CA ALA A 26 -11.85 3.54 8.73
C ALA A 26 -10.78 4.63 8.69
N PRO A 27 -10.27 5.09 9.86
CA PRO A 27 -9.10 5.97 9.89
C PRO A 27 -7.89 5.27 9.25
N ARG A 28 -7.03 6.03 8.56
CA ARG A 28 -5.77 5.51 8.05
C ARG A 28 -4.76 5.42 9.19
N ASP A 29 -4.31 4.22 9.52
CA ASP A 29 -3.33 3.95 10.60
C ASP A 29 -1.93 4.55 10.36
N GLU A 30 -1.63 5.07 9.17
CA GLU A 30 -0.27 5.49 8.77
C GLU A 30 0.03 6.98 8.95
N GLY A 31 -0.66 7.71 9.84
CA GLY A 31 -0.39 9.14 10.08
C GLY A 31 -0.66 10.07 8.88
N LEU A 32 -1.32 9.56 7.84
CA LEU A 32 -1.77 10.29 6.67
C LEU A 32 -3.20 10.81 6.91
N LYS A 33 -3.44 12.11 6.70
CA LYS A 33 -4.79 12.68 6.78
C LYS A 33 -5.75 11.97 5.80
N GLY A 34 -6.92 11.55 6.29
CA GLY A 34 -8.03 11.02 5.49
C GLY A 34 -8.56 9.65 5.93
N HIS A 35 -9.74 9.28 5.43
CA HIS A 35 -10.39 7.98 5.68
C HIS A 35 -10.07 6.97 4.57
N GLN A 36 -10.01 5.69 4.91
CA GLN A 36 -9.94 4.57 3.97
C GLN A 36 -11.29 3.84 3.93
N LYS A 37 -11.80 3.63 2.71
CA LYS A 37 -13.00 2.82 2.47
C LYS A 37 -12.66 1.34 2.42
N ILE A 38 -13.06 0.59 3.45
CA ILE A 38 -12.90 -0.86 3.54
C ILE A 38 -14.17 -1.52 3.02
N LYS A 39 -14.06 -2.28 1.92
CA LYS A 39 -15.17 -3.09 1.40
C LYS A 39 -15.18 -4.46 2.06
N ARG A 40 -16.32 -4.86 2.62
CA ARG A 40 -16.56 -6.17 3.23
C ARG A 40 -17.74 -6.85 2.56
N SER A 41 -17.68 -8.17 2.42
CA SER A 41 -18.87 -8.98 2.10
C SER A 41 -19.43 -9.49 3.42
N MET A 42 -20.67 -9.10 3.73
CA MET A 42 -21.36 -9.44 4.97
C MET A 42 -22.71 -10.10 4.65
N THR A 43 -23.18 -10.93 5.58
CA THR A 43 -24.44 -11.66 5.42
C THR A 43 -25.60 -10.89 6.07
N VAL A 44 -26.76 -10.85 5.42
CA VAL A 44 -27.98 -10.27 5.98
C VAL A 44 -28.48 -11.12 7.13
N ASP A 45 -28.61 -10.51 8.32
CA ASP A 45 -29.24 -11.14 9.49
C ASP A 45 -30.72 -10.74 9.61
N LYS A 46 -31.00 -9.43 9.55
CA LYS A 46 -32.37 -8.88 9.63
C LYS A 46 -32.53 -7.68 8.71
N VAL A 47 -33.70 -7.58 8.07
CA VAL A 47 -34.05 -6.45 7.19
C VAL A 47 -35.12 -5.61 7.88
N HIS A 48 -34.83 -4.32 8.08
CA HIS A 48 -35.75 -3.34 8.67
C HIS A 48 -36.34 -2.43 7.59
N LYS A 49 -37.19 -1.49 8.00
CA LYS A 49 -37.87 -0.56 7.07
C LYS A 49 -36.89 0.28 6.23
N HIS A 50 -35.80 0.75 6.85
CA HIS A 50 -34.83 1.65 6.20
C HIS A 50 -33.36 1.19 6.35
N THR A 51 -33.13 0.16 7.17
CA THR A 51 -31.80 -0.35 7.49
C THR A 51 -31.76 -1.86 7.36
N VAL A 52 -30.56 -2.42 7.30
CA VAL A 52 -30.31 -3.86 7.27
C VAL A 52 -29.19 -4.19 8.25
N ASP A 53 -29.42 -5.20 9.08
CA ASP A 53 -28.41 -5.76 9.97
C ASP A 53 -27.58 -6.78 9.19
N LEU A 54 -26.27 -6.57 9.20
CA LEU A 54 -25.27 -7.34 8.50
C LEU A 54 -24.32 -8.00 9.50
N VAL A 55 -23.96 -9.26 9.24
CA VAL A 55 -23.09 -10.05 10.11
C VAL A 55 -21.95 -10.68 9.32
N GLN A 56 -20.75 -10.69 9.91
CA GLN A 56 -19.58 -11.38 9.40
C GLN A 56 -18.78 -11.95 10.58
N GLY A 57 -18.94 -13.23 10.87
CA GLY A 57 -18.37 -13.85 12.07
C GLY A 57 -18.91 -13.19 13.34
N LYS A 58 -18.02 -12.61 14.17
CA LYS A 58 -18.39 -11.90 15.41
C LYS A 58 -18.78 -10.42 15.17
N ILE A 59 -18.62 -9.90 13.96
CA ILE A 59 -18.86 -8.49 13.64
C ILE A 59 -20.32 -8.31 13.23
N LYS A 60 -21.02 -7.35 13.84
CA LYS A 60 -22.37 -6.92 13.47
C LYS A 60 -22.36 -5.44 13.05
N ARG A 61 -23.04 -5.11 11.96
CA ARG A 61 -23.15 -3.74 11.43
C ARG A 61 -24.59 -3.47 11.02
N ASN A 62 -25.11 -2.30 11.40
CA ASN A 62 -26.36 -1.79 10.86
C ASN A 62 -26.03 -0.82 9.72
N ALA A 63 -26.63 -1.01 8.55
CA ALA A 63 -26.38 -0.21 7.37
C ALA A 63 -27.68 0.32 6.76
N MET A 64 -27.66 1.52 6.17
CA MET A 64 -28.83 2.05 5.46
C MET A 64 -29.04 1.32 4.14
N LEU A 65 -30.29 0.93 3.85
CA LEU A 65 -30.65 0.21 2.63
C LEU A 65 -30.24 0.97 1.37
N LYS A 66 -30.34 2.30 1.38
CA LYS A 66 -29.89 3.16 0.27
C LYS A 66 -28.40 3.01 -0.03
N GLU A 67 -27.56 2.99 1.00
CA GLU A 67 -26.10 2.90 0.84
C GLU A 67 -25.69 1.52 0.35
N VAL A 68 -26.31 0.48 0.92
CA VAL A 68 -26.10 -0.90 0.51
C VAL A 68 -26.56 -1.10 -0.93
N LEU A 69 -27.71 -0.56 -1.32
CA LEU A 69 -28.20 -0.58 -2.70
C LEU A 69 -27.20 0.09 -3.65
N ILE A 70 -26.68 1.29 -3.33
CA ILE A 70 -25.66 1.97 -4.17
C ILE A 70 -24.42 1.08 -4.35
N CYS A 71 -23.98 0.41 -3.29
CA CYS A 71 -22.78 -0.42 -3.33
C CYS A 71 -22.96 -1.68 -4.18
N ASN A 72 -24.17 -2.24 -4.19
CA ASN A 72 -24.48 -3.48 -4.90
C ASN A 72 -25.03 -3.25 -6.33
N LEU A 73 -25.58 -2.07 -6.65
CA LEU A 73 -25.96 -1.68 -8.03
C LEU A 73 -24.76 -1.37 -8.93
N LYS A 74 -23.66 -0.87 -8.35
CA LYS A 74 -22.51 -0.38 -9.13
C LYS A 74 -21.57 -1.48 -9.64
N GLN A 75 -21.92 -2.77 -9.51
CA GLN A 75 -21.05 -3.86 -9.95
C GLN A 75 -21.83 -4.95 -10.71
N PRO A 76 -21.31 -5.45 -11.85
CA PRO A 76 -21.77 -6.70 -12.42
C PRO A 76 -21.46 -7.86 -11.46
N ILE A 77 -22.32 -8.89 -11.49
CA ILE A 77 -22.12 -10.18 -10.83
C ILE A 77 -20.93 -10.87 -11.50
N VAL A 78 -19.71 -10.48 -11.11
CA VAL A 78 -18.49 -11.22 -11.42
C VAL A 78 -18.09 -11.91 -10.13
N PRO A 79 -17.81 -13.22 -10.13
CA PRO A 79 -17.22 -13.88 -8.97
C PRO A 79 -16.01 -13.07 -8.53
N LEU A 80 -15.97 -12.65 -7.27
CA LEU A 80 -14.78 -12.04 -6.70
C LEU A 80 -13.60 -12.99 -7.01
N PRO A 81 -12.56 -12.54 -7.72
CA PRO A 81 -11.36 -13.35 -7.86
C PRO A 81 -10.89 -13.71 -6.45
N ALA A 82 -10.48 -14.98 -6.29
CA ALA A 82 -10.02 -15.57 -5.04
C ALA A 82 -9.21 -14.55 -4.20
N PRO A 83 -9.32 -14.56 -2.86
CA PRO A 83 -8.71 -13.55 -2.00
C PRO A 83 -7.21 -13.49 -2.28
N VAL A 84 -6.81 -12.54 -3.13
CA VAL A 84 -5.42 -12.23 -3.38
C VAL A 84 -4.92 -11.76 -2.03
N ASN A 85 -3.87 -12.39 -1.52
CA ASN A 85 -3.29 -12.17 -0.21
C ASN A 85 -2.93 -10.67 -0.04
N ARG A 86 -3.89 -9.84 0.40
CA ARG A 86 -3.80 -8.37 0.43
C ARG A 86 -2.90 -7.85 1.56
N ALA A 87 -2.38 -8.75 2.38
CA ALA A 87 -1.48 -8.45 3.48
C ALA A 87 0.01 -8.50 3.09
N GLU A 88 0.36 -8.37 1.80
CA GLU A 88 1.78 -8.19 1.44
C GLU A 88 2.15 -6.71 1.67
N THR A 89 2.95 -6.46 2.70
CA THR A 89 3.41 -5.10 3.02
C THR A 89 4.16 -4.49 1.82
N ARG A 90 4.17 -3.16 1.74
CA ARG A 90 4.91 -2.44 0.70
C ARG A 90 6.39 -2.86 0.66
N GLU A 91 6.97 -3.17 1.82
CA GLU A 91 8.35 -3.61 1.94
C GLU A 91 8.55 -5.05 1.42
N THR A 92 7.66 -5.98 1.75
CA THR A 92 7.70 -7.34 1.19
C THR A 92 7.58 -7.34 -0.33
N LYS A 93 6.64 -6.53 -0.87
CA LYS A 93 6.46 -6.34 -2.32
C LYS A 93 7.72 -5.80 -2.99
N LYS A 94 8.32 -4.76 -2.38
CA LYS A 94 9.58 -4.16 -2.86
C LYS A 94 10.70 -5.19 -2.86
N ASN A 95 10.89 -5.92 -1.77
CA ASN A 95 11.96 -6.90 -1.62
C ASN A 95 11.82 -8.04 -2.61
N LYS A 96 10.58 -8.53 -2.83
CA LYS A 96 10.29 -9.58 -3.80
C LYS A 96 10.64 -9.16 -5.24
N ILE A 97 10.23 -7.95 -5.65
CA ILE A 97 10.56 -7.42 -6.98
C ILE A 97 12.07 -7.22 -7.12
N MET A 98 12.72 -6.59 -6.14
CA MET A 98 14.15 -6.33 -6.22
C MET A 98 14.98 -7.62 -6.22
N ASN A 99 14.56 -8.66 -5.48
CA ASN A 99 15.23 -9.96 -5.51
C ASN A 99 15.23 -10.57 -6.93
N MET A 100 14.08 -10.52 -7.63
CA MET A 100 14.00 -10.99 -9.01
C MET A 100 14.88 -10.17 -9.96
N VAL A 101 14.95 -8.85 -9.76
CA VAL A 101 15.86 -7.99 -10.53
C VAL A 101 17.32 -8.35 -10.28
N TYR A 102 17.70 -8.67 -9.04
CA TYR A 102 19.07 -9.10 -8.72
C TYR A 102 19.42 -10.44 -9.35
N HIS A 103 18.44 -11.32 -9.58
CA HIS A 103 18.59 -12.56 -10.34
C HIS A 103 18.55 -12.36 -11.87
N GLY A 104 18.51 -11.12 -12.36
CA GLY A 104 18.61 -10.80 -13.78
C GLY A 104 17.29 -10.95 -14.56
N LEU A 105 16.15 -11.08 -13.89
CA LEU A 105 14.86 -11.18 -14.58
C LEU A 105 14.46 -9.86 -15.22
N ASP A 106 13.87 -9.96 -16.40
CA ASP A 106 13.29 -8.84 -17.12
C ASP A 106 11.97 -8.37 -16.46
N GLN A 107 11.56 -7.12 -16.74
CA GLN A 107 10.34 -6.56 -16.15
C GLN A 107 9.07 -7.33 -16.54
N ASP A 108 8.97 -7.78 -17.78
CA ASP A 108 7.83 -8.54 -18.29
C ASP A 108 7.79 -9.95 -17.68
N GLU A 109 8.95 -10.59 -17.45
CA GLU A 109 9.03 -11.83 -16.68
C GLU A 109 8.63 -11.64 -15.21
N ILE A 110 9.05 -10.54 -14.56
CA ILE A 110 8.65 -10.20 -13.20
C ILE A 110 7.13 -9.97 -13.13
N VAL A 111 6.53 -9.29 -14.11
CA VAL A 111 5.08 -9.08 -14.20
C VAL A 111 4.35 -10.42 -14.29
N LYS A 112 4.81 -11.34 -15.16
CA LYS A 112 4.23 -12.68 -15.30
C LYS A 112 4.32 -13.50 -14.00
N ARG A 113 5.46 -13.46 -13.32
CA ARG A 113 5.69 -14.24 -12.07
C ARG A 113 5.00 -13.67 -10.84
N THR A 114 4.79 -12.35 -10.79
CA THR A 114 4.24 -11.67 -9.60
C THR A 114 2.76 -11.29 -9.73
N GLY A 115 2.24 -11.19 -10.95
CA GLY A 115 0.91 -10.64 -11.22
C GLY A 115 0.80 -9.14 -10.97
N TYR A 116 1.91 -8.44 -10.71
CA TYR A 116 1.91 -6.99 -10.53
C TYR A 116 1.82 -6.25 -11.86
N SER A 117 1.18 -5.08 -11.85
CA SER A 117 1.15 -4.25 -13.06
C SER A 117 2.56 -3.83 -13.48
N LYS A 118 2.80 -3.73 -14.80
CA LYS A 118 4.07 -3.26 -15.36
C LYS A 118 4.50 -1.91 -14.77
N LYS A 119 3.55 -1.00 -14.57
CA LYS A 119 3.78 0.31 -13.94
C LYS A 119 4.25 0.19 -12.48
N THR A 120 3.70 -0.74 -11.71
CA THR A 120 4.11 -0.99 -10.32
C THR A 120 5.55 -1.48 -10.25
N VAL A 121 5.89 -2.48 -11.07
CA VAL A 121 7.25 -3.04 -11.14
C VAL A 121 8.25 -1.95 -11.54
N ALA A 122 7.97 -1.22 -12.62
CA ALA A 122 8.84 -0.15 -13.10
C ALA A 122 9.07 0.95 -12.06
N ASN A 123 8.02 1.40 -11.36
CA ASN A 123 8.13 2.42 -10.33
C ASN A 123 8.99 1.98 -9.14
N ILE A 124 8.83 0.74 -8.69
CA ILE A 124 9.62 0.20 -7.57
C ILE A 124 11.09 0.14 -7.96
N ILE A 125 11.40 -0.40 -9.15
CA ILE A 125 12.78 -0.49 -9.66
C ILE A 125 13.40 0.91 -9.76
N ARG A 126 12.68 1.87 -10.37
CA ARG A 126 13.15 3.24 -10.53
C ARG A 126 13.45 3.90 -9.18
N HIS A 127 12.53 3.81 -8.22
CA HIS A 127 12.71 4.43 -6.90
C HIS A 127 13.88 3.83 -6.11
N VAL A 128 14.06 2.51 -6.17
CA VAL A 128 15.19 1.86 -5.49
C VAL A 128 16.52 2.27 -6.12
N LYS A 129 16.61 2.29 -7.46
CA LYS A 129 17.81 2.77 -8.16
C LYS A 129 18.13 4.22 -7.83
N GLN A 130 17.11 5.10 -7.84
CA GLN A 130 17.27 6.51 -7.52
C GLN A 130 17.77 6.70 -6.08
N LYS A 131 17.16 6.03 -5.10
CA LYS A 131 17.60 6.09 -3.70
C LYS A 131 19.05 5.60 -3.51
N GLY A 132 19.44 4.56 -4.25
CA GLY A 132 20.82 4.08 -4.27
C GLY A 132 21.80 5.12 -4.82
N GLN A 133 21.42 5.78 -5.92
CA GLN A 133 22.22 6.86 -6.52
C GLN A 133 22.37 8.06 -5.58
N ASP A 134 21.28 8.49 -4.93
CA ASP A 134 21.30 9.61 -3.99
C ASP A 134 22.22 9.30 -2.80
N ALA A 135 22.18 8.07 -2.29
CA ALA A 135 23.08 7.62 -1.23
C ALA A 135 24.55 7.61 -1.69
N ALA A 136 24.83 7.14 -2.92
CA ALA A 136 26.18 7.16 -3.48
C ALA A 136 26.70 8.59 -3.67
N ASN A 137 25.87 9.49 -4.21
CA ASN A 137 26.19 10.91 -4.38
C ASN A 137 26.50 11.59 -3.04
N ARG A 138 25.67 11.34 -2.01
CA ARG A 138 25.92 11.85 -0.66
C ARG A 138 27.22 11.30 -0.08
N ASN A 139 27.49 10.01 -0.25
CA ASN A 139 28.72 9.40 0.24
C ASN A 139 29.97 9.99 -0.46
N ALA A 140 29.89 10.26 -1.76
CA ALA A 140 30.96 10.93 -2.50
C ALA A 140 31.21 12.36 -1.98
N GLN A 141 30.15 13.12 -1.68
CA GLN A 141 30.27 14.45 -1.07
C GLN A 141 30.86 14.41 0.33
N ILE A 142 30.47 13.43 1.16
CA ILE A 142 31.08 13.20 2.48
C ILE A 142 32.59 13.00 2.33
N ILE A 143 33.01 12.13 1.42
CA ILE A 143 34.43 11.82 1.19
C ILE A 143 35.18 13.09 0.76
N LYS A 144 34.65 13.83 -0.22
CA LYS A 144 35.25 15.08 -0.72
C LYS A 144 35.43 16.11 0.41
N LEU A 145 34.38 16.42 1.15
CA LEU A 145 34.44 17.42 2.24
C LEU A 145 35.41 16.99 3.36
N LYS A 146 35.49 15.69 3.65
CA LYS A 146 36.46 15.16 4.62
C LYS A 146 37.89 15.23 4.13
N GLN A 147 38.14 15.04 2.83
CA GLN A 147 39.45 15.25 2.22
C GLN A 147 39.87 16.72 2.21
N GLU A 148 38.90 17.63 2.06
CA GLU A 148 39.10 19.09 2.20
C GLU A 148 39.37 19.54 3.65
N GLY A 149 39.46 18.62 4.61
CA GLY A 149 39.80 18.92 6.01
C GLY A 149 38.62 19.33 6.89
N MET A 150 37.37 19.28 6.37
CA MET A 150 36.19 19.66 7.14
C MET A 150 35.97 18.73 8.34
N LYS A 151 35.61 19.32 9.50
CA LYS A 151 35.30 18.54 10.70
C LYS A 151 33.99 17.78 10.49
N THR A 152 33.89 16.59 11.08
CA THR A 152 32.74 15.69 10.94
C THR A 152 31.41 16.36 11.32
N LYS A 153 31.42 17.23 12.34
CA LYS A 153 30.24 17.99 12.76
C LYS A 153 29.74 18.90 11.63
N ASP A 154 30.65 19.57 10.94
CA ASP A 154 30.31 20.57 9.91
C ASP A 154 29.86 19.89 8.62
N VAL A 155 30.47 18.74 8.26
CA VAL A 155 29.99 17.89 7.15
C VAL A 155 28.58 17.37 7.42
N ALA A 156 28.32 16.89 8.64
CA ALA A 156 27.01 16.38 9.04
C ALA A 156 25.93 17.46 8.93
N LEU A 157 26.22 18.69 9.37
CA LEU A 157 25.33 19.83 9.24
C LEU A 157 25.13 20.23 7.78
N LYS A 158 26.20 20.30 6.98
CA LYS A 158 26.14 20.75 5.57
C LYS A 158 25.35 19.80 4.67
N LEU A 159 25.42 18.49 4.94
CA LEU A 159 24.76 17.46 4.14
C LEU A 159 23.46 16.92 4.77
N ASP A 160 22.99 17.57 5.84
CA ASP A 160 21.82 17.16 6.63
C ASP A 160 21.80 15.64 6.91
N CYS A 161 22.87 15.16 7.57
CA CYS A 161 23.03 13.75 7.86
C CYS A 161 23.67 13.51 9.23
N SER A 162 23.64 12.26 9.71
CA SER A 162 24.16 11.94 11.04
C SER A 162 25.69 11.93 11.06
N LYS A 163 26.28 12.35 12.18
CA LYS A 163 27.74 12.27 12.40
C LYS A 163 28.27 10.85 12.26
N SER A 164 27.51 9.86 12.73
CA SER A 164 27.86 8.44 12.61
C SER A 164 28.00 8.00 11.16
N LEU A 165 27.06 8.42 10.29
CA LEU A 165 27.14 8.13 8.86
C LEU A 165 28.41 8.72 8.23
N VAL A 166 28.74 9.98 8.56
CA VAL A 166 29.96 10.65 8.05
C VAL A 166 31.21 9.87 8.46
N CYS A 167 31.30 9.45 9.73
CA CYS A 167 32.42 8.65 10.23
C CYS A 167 32.53 7.30 9.52
N GLU A 168 31.42 6.57 9.38
CA GLU A 168 31.38 5.24 8.77
C GLU A 168 31.78 5.28 7.29
N VAL A 169 31.20 6.21 6.53
CA VAL A 169 31.50 6.39 5.09
C VAL A 169 32.98 6.71 4.91
N TYR A 170 33.53 7.63 5.70
CA TYR A 170 34.92 8.01 5.58
C TYR A 170 35.89 6.93 6.07
N LYS A 171 35.53 6.17 7.11
CA LYS A 171 36.29 5.00 7.56
C LYS A 171 36.41 3.97 6.43
N ARG A 172 35.28 3.56 5.83
CA ARG A 172 35.24 2.61 4.70
C ARG A 172 36.05 3.11 3.50
N TYR A 173 36.02 4.41 3.23
CA TYR A 173 36.84 5.00 2.16
C TYR A 173 38.35 4.83 2.43
N ARG A 174 38.80 5.10 3.67
CA ARG A 174 40.21 4.93 4.04
C ARG A 174 40.65 3.47 3.98
N GLU A 175 39.82 2.55 4.44
CA GLU A 175 40.09 1.10 4.36
C GLU A 175 40.28 0.64 2.91
N LYS A 176 39.44 1.11 1.96
CA LYS A 176 39.57 0.79 0.53
C LYS A 176 40.77 1.43 -0.18
N LYS A 177 41.34 2.49 0.38
CA LYS A 177 42.54 3.17 -0.16
C LYS A 177 43.84 2.64 0.42
N GLY A 178 43.77 1.87 1.53
CA GLY A 178 44.93 1.26 2.19
C GLY A 178 45.25 -0.16 1.71
N THR A 179 44.44 -0.71 0.80
CA THR A 179 44.69 -1.92 0.00
C THR A 179 45.02 -1.52 -1.42
#